data_AF-A0A1X2G774-F1
#
_entry.id   AF-A0A1X2G774-F1
#
_cell.length_a   1.000
_cell.length_b   1.000
_cell.length_c   1.000
_cell.angle_alpha   90.00
_cell.angle_beta   90.00
_cell.angle_gamma   90.00
#
_symmetry.space_group_name_H-M   'P 1'
#
loop_
_entity.id
_entity.type
_entity.pdbx_description
1 polymer ?
#
loop_
_entity_poly.entity_id
_entity_poly.type
_entity_poly.pdbx_seq_one_letter_code
_entity_poly.pdbx_strand_id
1 'polypeptide(L)'
;MSNVYQSWASEGCKIHYVSNSPWQVYPAIDEFLQDNHFPKGSIHLRPVSTQGLLLGRPGQHKYESIVAIIKDFPQRKFVLIGDSGEFDPELYARIYHEYPDQIAKIFIHDVTSERAMHADRQGASRSDLIYQGVKRLMSSSSNLRRSNTSSEAMDVFVHRDIPKEQQMALDPRIPVKTKLEQFEHRMTNVSLGMRHGVFSVFTLASQLLLVIADDS
;
A
#
# COMPACT_ATOMS: atom_id res chain seq x y z
N MET A 1 -8.86 -8.84 5.82
CA MET A 1 -7.49 -9.28 6.13
C MET A 1 -7.39 -10.04 7.45
N SER A 2 -7.92 -9.53 8.57
CA SER A 2 -7.77 -10.16 9.91
C SER A 2 -7.99 -11.68 9.95
N ASN A 3 -9.06 -12.21 9.34
CA ASN A 3 -9.32 -13.66 9.27
C ASN A 3 -8.14 -14.49 8.72
N VAL A 4 -7.41 -13.98 7.71
CA VAL A 4 -6.23 -14.65 7.13
C VAL A 4 -5.13 -14.74 8.18
N TYR A 5 -4.83 -13.60 8.83
CA TYR A 5 -3.76 -13.52 9.81
C TYR A 5 -4.12 -14.31 11.09
N GLN A 6 -5.40 -14.40 11.45
CA GLN A 6 -5.87 -15.26 12.54
C GLN A 6 -5.67 -16.75 12.23
N SER A 7 -5.98 -17.19 11.00
CA SER A 7 -5.72 -18.57 10.55
C SER A 7 -4.23 -18.89 10.73
N TRP A 8 -3.36 -18.11 10.08
CA TRP A 8 -1.91 -18.31 10.13
C TRP A 8 -1.34 -18.21 11.55
N ALA A 9 -1.87 -17.31 12.40
CA ALA A 9 -1.47 -17.21 13.80
C ALA A 9 -1.88 -18.46 14.63
N SER A 10 -3.04 -19.06 14.32
CA SER A 10 -3.50 -20.32 14.92
C SER A 10 -2.70 -21.55 14.44
N GLU A 11 -2.27 -21.53 13.17
CA GLU A 11 -1.33 -22.48 12.56
C GLU A 11 0.12 -22.30 13.11
N GLY A 12 0.35 -21.26 13.90
CA GLY A 12 1.58 -21.07 14.68
C GLY A 12 2.49 -19.94 14.20
N CYS A 13 2.19 -19.27 13.08
CA CYS A 13 2.94 -18.10 12.61
C CYS A 13 2.97 -17.00 13.69
N LYS A 14 3.99 -16.12 13.62
CA LYS A 14 4.11 -14.96 14.51
C LYS A 14 4.05 -13.70 13.67
N ILE A 15 3.12 -12.81 14.03
CA ILE A 15 2.77 -11.65 13.23
C ILE A 15 3.59 -10.44 13.70
N HIS A 16 4.15 -9.72 12.73
CA HIS A 16 4.94 -8.53 12.96
C HIS A 16 4.35 -7.40 12.09
N TYR A 17 3.70 -6.43 12.72
CA TYR A 17 3.15 -5.26 12.05
C TYR A 17 4.26 -4.21 11.90
N VAL A 18 4.54 -3.74 10.69
CA VAL A 18 5.59 -2.75 10.43
C VAL A 18 5.04 -1.61 9.59
N SER A 19 5.12 -0.37 10.09
CA SER A 19 4.58 0.81 9.41
C SER A 19 5.51 2.02 9.47
N ASN A 20 5.45 2.86 8.43
CA ASN A 20 6.09 4.17 8.38
C ASN A 20 5.36 5.23 9.23
N SER A 21 4.20 4.89 9.82
CA SER A 21 3.46 5.76 10.75
C SER A 21 4.31 6.16 11.97
N PRO A 22 4.18 7.41 12.46
CA PRO A 22 4.81 7.86 13.71
C PRO A 22 4.48 6.96 14.91
N TRP A 23 5.44 6.68 15.79
CA TRP A 23 5.19 5.89 17.00
C TRP A 23 4.10 6.48 17.91
N GLN A 24 3.87 7.79 17.86
CA GLN A 24 2.84 8.47 18.65
C GLN A 24 1.40 8.02 18.34
N VAL A 25 1.14 7.41 17.16
CA VAL A 25 -0.19 6.85 16.85
C VAL A 25 -0.37 5.40 17.32
N TYR A 26 0.60 4.84 18.08
CA TYR A 26 0.53 3.49 18.62
C TYR A 26 -0.80 3.13 19.31
N PRO A 27 -1.38 3.95 20.21
CA PRO A 27 -2.62 3.58 20.90
C PRO A 27 -3.80 3.35 19.94
N ALA A 28 -3.95 4.22 18.93
CA ALA A 28 -5.01 4.11 17.93
C ALA A 28 -4.78 2.92 16.95
N ILE A 29 -3.53 2.51 16.73
CA ILE A 29 -3.21 1.31 15.95
C ILE A 29 -3.52 0.04 16.76
N ASP A 30 -3.18 0.01 18.04
CA ASP A 30 -3.45 -1.13 18.93
C ASP A 30 -4.97 -1.32 19.14
N GLU A 31 -5.70 -0.24 19.43
CA GLU A 31 -7.17 -0.20 19.49
C GLU A 31 -7.80 -0.71 18.19
N PHE A 32 -7.40 -0.17 17.03
CA PHE A 32 -7.88 -0.61 15.72
C PHE A 32 -7.64 -2.11 15.47
N LEU A 33 -6.45 -2.63 15.81
CA LEU A 33 -6.11 -4.05 15.63
C LEU A 33 -6.97 -4.95 16.53
N GLN A 34 -7.23 -4.53 17.77
CA GLN A 34 -8.09 -5.27 18.70
C GLN A 34 -9.56 -5.27 18.25
N ASP A 35 -10.13 -4.11 17.92
CA ASP A 35 -11.51 -3.96 17.45
C ASP A 35 -11.77 -4.74 16.16
N ASN A 36 -10.81 -4.74 15.23
CA ASN A 36 -10.92 -5.46 13.95
C ASN A 36 -10.47 -6.94 14.04
N HIS A 37 -10.31 -7.45 15.27
CA HIS A 37 -10.03 -8.85 15.58
C HIS A 37 -8.78 -9.38 14.86
N PHE A 38 -7.71 -8.58 14.79
CA PHE A 38 -6.41 -9.04 14.33
C PHE A 38 -5.67 -9.86 15.42
N PRO A 39 -4.79 -10.81 15.05
CA PRO A 39 -4.00 -11.56 16.01
C PRO A 39 -2.99 -10.66 16.74
N LYS A 40 -2.63 -11.02 17.97
CA LYS A 40 -1.57 -10.31 18.71
C LYS A 40 -0.22 -10.50 18.03
N GLY A 41 0.51 -9.41 17.85
CA GLY A 41 1.83 -9.37 17.20
C GLY A 41 2.67 -8.19 17.69
N SER A 42 3.95 -8.14 17.33
CA SER A 42 4.79 -6.97 17.63
C SER A 42 4.47 -5.82 16.67
N ILE A 43 4.37 -4.59 17.15
CA ILE A 43 4.08 -3.41 16.34
C ILE A 43 5.35 -2.54 16.26
N HIS A 44 5.83 -2.31 15.03
CA HIS A 44 7.04 -1.53 14.71
C HIS A 44 6.62 -0.26 13.96
N LEU A 45 6.91 0.90 14.55
CA LEU A 45 6.51 2.22 14.04
C LEU A 45 7.73 3.14 13.92
N ARG A 46 7.63 4.15 13.06
CA ARG A 46 8.72 5.10 12.81
C ARG A 46 9.01 5.97 14.03
N PRO A 47 10.24 5.99 14.58
CA PRO A 47 10.64 6.96 15.58
C PRO A 47 10.70 8.35 14.94
N VAL A 48 9.99 9.33 15.51
CA VAL A 48 10.03 10.71 15.01
C VAL A 48 11.23 11.42 15.60
N SER A 49 12.23 11.71 14.76
CA SER A 49 13.32 12.63 15.07
C SER A 49 13.31 13.79 14.08
N THR A 50 13.70 14.99 14.53
CA THR A 50 13.79 16.18 13.69
C THR A 50 14.75 15.99 12.51
N GLN A 51 15.82 15.22 12.70
CA GLN A 51 16.81 14.93 11.68
C GLN A 51 16.34 13.86 10.68
N GLY A 52 15.65 12.80 11.15
CA GLY A 52 15.03 11.80 10.28
C GLY A 52 13.90 12.36 9.40
N LEU A 53 13.17 13.36 9.89
CA LEU A 53 12.11 14.05 9.13
C LEU A 53 12.65 14.97 8.01
N LEU A 54 13.94 15.29 8.01
CA LEU A 54 14.59 16.18 7.03
C LEU A 54 15.54 15.46 6.07
N LEU A 55 16.05 14.29 6.45
CA LEU A 55 17.10 13.56 5.72
C LEU A 55 16.75 12.08 5.45
N GLY A 56 15.63 11.57 5.96
CA GLY A 56 15.20 10.19 5.75
C GLY A 56 14.82 9.92 4.30
N ARG A 57 15.19 8.74 3.80
CA ARG A 57 14.66 8.21 2.53
C ARG A 57 13.28 7.57 2.78
N PRO A 58 12.30 7.73 1.87
CA PRO A 58 11.03 7.01 1.94
C PRO A 58 11.25 5.49 2.10
N GLY A 59 10.47 4.86 2.98
CA GLY A 59 10.55 3.42 3.26
C GLY A 59 11.78 2.92 4.03
N GLN A 60 12.82 3.74 4.23
CA GLN A 60 14.09 3.32 4.85
C GLN A 60 13.88 2.69 6.24
N HIS A 61 13.01 3.25 7.07
CA HIS A 61 12.72 2.70 8.40
C HIS A 61 11.91 1.40 8.36
N LYS A 62 10.93 1.26 7.45
CA LYS A 62 10.23 -0.03 7.23
C LYS A 62 11.22 -1.13 6.82
N TYR A 63 12.19 -0.80 5.95
CA TYR A 63 13.29 -1.70 5.59
C TYR A 63 14.18 -2.05 6.78
N GLU A 64 14.63 -1.07 7.57
CA GLU A 64 15.47 -1.28 8.77
C GLU A 64 14.77 -2.19 9.80
N SER A 65 13.50 -1.96 10.09
CA SER A 65 12.70 -2.79 11.01
C SER A 65 12.55 -4.22 10.52
N ILE A 66 12.25 -4.45 9.23
CA ILE A 66 12.10 -5.82 8.70
C ILE A 66 13.45 -6.54 8.68
N VAL A 67 14.54 -5.87 8.31
CA VAL A 67 15.88 -6.46 8.33
C VAL A 67 16.36 -6.77 9.76
N ALA A 68 15.96 -6.00 10.77
CA ALA A 68 16.19 -6.34 12.17
C ALA A 68 15.46 -7.64 12.55
N ILE A 69 14.15 -7.72 12.28
CA ILE A 69 13.32 -8.92 12.57
C ILE A 69 13.88 -10.18 11.88
N ILE A 70 14.35 -10.06 10.63
CA ILE A 70 14.96 -11.18 9.88
C ILE A 70 16.25 -11.68 10.54
N LYS A 71 17.06 -10.76 11.11
CA LYS A 71 18.32 -11.06 11.81
C LYS A 71 18.12 -11.59 13.22
N ASP A 72 17.08 -11.15 13.93
CA ASP A 72 16.72 -11.63 15.26
C ASP A 72 16.23 -13.10 15.23
N PHE A 73 15.70 -13.57 14.08
CA PHE A 73 15.23 -14.94 13.90
C PHE A 73 15.87 -15.63 12.67
N PRO A 74 17.19 -15.89 12.66
CA PRO A 74 17.94 -16.35 11.49
C PRO A 74 17.53 -17.75 10.99
N GLN A 75 16.86 -18.55 11.83
CA GLN A 75 16.35 -19.87 11.48
C GLN A 75 14.89 -19.87 10.99
N ARG A 76 14.23 -18.69 10.94
CA ARG A 76 12.84 -18.58 10.46
C ARG A 76 12.78 -18.23 8.97
N LYS A 77 11.73 -18.75 8.34
CA LYS A 77 11.22 -18.26 7.06
C LYS A 77 10.20 -17.15 7.30
N PHE A 78 10.08 -16.23 6.36
CA PHE A 78 9.20 -15.07 6.42
C PHE A 78 8.29 -14.99 5.20
N VAL A 79 7.06 -14.54 5.43
CA VAL A 79 6.10 -14.11 4.42
C VAL A 79 5.96 -12.60 4.56
N LEU A 80 6.24 -11.85 3.49
CA LEU A 80 6.12 -10.40 3.47
C LEU A 80 4.78 -10.02 2.83
N ILE A 81 4.05 -9.07 3.41
CA ILE A 81 2.72 -8.64 2.94
C ILE A 81 2.64 -7.11 3.04
N GLY A 82 2.25 -6.46 1.96
CA GLY A 82 2.16 -5.00 1.88
C GLY A 82 1.34 -4.53 0.68
N ASP A 83 1.16 -3.22 0.56
CA ASP A 83 0.23 -2.63 -0.40
C ASP A 83 0.96 -2.06 -1.63
N SER A 84 0.39 -2.26 -2.84
CA SER A 84 0.93 -1.68 -4.07
C SER A 84 0.93 -0.14 -4.06
N GLY A 85 0.10 0.47 -3.21
CA GLY A 85 0.05 1.91 -2.98
C GLY A 85 1.23 2.49 -2.20
N GLU A 86 2.12 1.67 -1.64
CA GLU A 86 3.40 2.08 -1.03
C GLU A 86 4.61 1.57 -1.84
N PHE A 87 5.82 1.74 -1.29
CA PHE A 87 7.10 1.19 -1.78
C PHE A 87 7.32 -0.29 -1.40
N ASP A 88 6.33 -0.95 -0.80
CA ASP A 88 6.45 -2.33 -0.32
C ASP A 88 6.90 -3.33 -1.40
N PRO A 89 6.45 -3.24 -2.67
CA PRO A 89 6.96 -4.09 -3.74
C PRO A 89 8.49 -3.99 -3.91
N GLU A 90 9.03 -2.79 -4.12
CA GLU A 90 10.47 -2.56 -4.31
C GLU A 90 11.28 -2.90 -3.05
N LEU A 91 10.73 -2.59 -1.88
CA LEU A 91 11.36 -2.82 -0.58
C LEU A 91 11.47 -4.32 -0.29
N TYR A 92 10.43 -5.10 -0.57
CA TYR A 92 10.43 -6.55 -0.40
C TYR A 92 11.28 -7.25 -1.47
N ALA A 93 11.35 -6.74 -2.70
CA ALA A 93 12.28 -7.26 -3.69
C ALA A 93 13.74 -7.07 -3.27
N ARG A 94 14.10 -5.88 -2.77
CA ARG A 94 15.42 -5.65 -2.17
C ARG A 94 15.72 -6.64 -1.04
N ILE A 95 14.79 -6.80 -0.09
CA ILE A 95 14.96 -7.73 1.04
C ILE A 95 15.07 -9.19 0.55
N TYR A 96 14.33 -9.58 -0.49
CA TYR A 96 14.48 -10.90 -1.10
C TYR A 96 15.88 -11.12 -1.69
N HIS A 97 16.45 -10.14 -2.41
CA HIS A 97 17.80 -10.30 -2.96
C HIS A 97 18.90 -10.30 -1.89
N GLU A 98 18.68 -9.65 -0.74
CA GLU A 98 19.61 -9.66 0.39
C GLU A 98 19.46 -10.91 1.30
N TYR A 99 18.26 -11.48 1.44
CA TYR A 99 17.95 -12.62 2.33
C TYR A 99 17.13 -13.73 1.62
N PRO A 100 17.55 -14.22 0.44
CA PRO A 100 16.71 -15.05 -0.44
C PRO A 100 16.29 -16.37 0.20
N ASP A 101 17.09 -16.92 1.10
CA ASP A 101 16.77 -18.19 1.77
C ASP A 101 15.82 -18.03 2.96
N GLN A 102 15.64 -16.81 3.50
CA GLN A 102 14.69 -16.54 4.57
C GLN A 102 13.33 -16.06 4.05
N ILE A 103 13.23 -15.47 2.86
CA ILE A 103 11.94 -15.07 2.29
C ILE A 103 11.28 -16.24 1.54
N ALA A 104 10.14 -16.70 2.05
CA ALA A 104 9.35 -17.80 1.46
C ALA A 104 8.33 -17.31 0.42
N LYS A 105 7.54 -16.27 0.76
CA LYS A 105 6.56 -15.64 -0.14
C LYS A 105 6.55 -14.12 0.05
N ILE A 106 6.14 -13.40 -1.00
CA ILE A 106 5.86 -11.96 -1.01
C ILE A 106 4.46 -11.77 -1.61
N PHE A 107 3.55 -11.18 -0.85
CA PHE A 107 2.19 -10.87 -1.27
C PHE A 107 1.96 -9.37 -1.35
N ILE A 108 1.69 -8.86 -2.55
CA ILE A 108 1.35 -7.45 -2.77
C ILE A 108 -0.15 -7.31 -2.98
N HIS A 109 -0.79 -6.53 -2.10
CA HIS A 109 -2.20 -6.20 -2.17
C HIS A 109 -2.43 -5.07 -3.19
N ASP A 110 -3.23 -5.30 -4.23
CA ASP A 110 -3.41 -4.32 -5.29
C ASP A 110 -4.50 -3.27 -5.03
N VAL A 111 -4.14 -2.28 -4.23
CA VAL A 111 -4.92 -1.05 -4.04
C VAL A 111 -4.70 -0.02 -5.16
N THR A 112 -3.73 -0.22 -6.06
CA THR A 112 -3.36 0.78 -7.08
C THR A 112 -4.31 0.72 -8.26
N SER A 113 -4.59 -0.47 -8.79
CA SER A 113 -5.59 -0.65 -9.84
C SER A 113 -6.99 -0.28 -9.33
N GLU A 114 -7.32 -0.66 -8.09
CA GLU A 114 -8.58 -0.31 -7.43
C GLU A 114 -8.77 1.23 -7.37
N ARG A 115 -7.79 1.97 -6.84
CA ARG A 115 -7.79 3.44 -6.80
C ARG A 115 -7.89 4.06 -8.19
N ALA A 116 -7.18 3.53 -9.19
CA ALA A 116 -7.23 4.02 -10.57
C ALA A 116 -8.63 3.86 -11.18
N MET A 117 -9.27 2.70 -11.00
CA MET A 117 -10.64 2.45 -11.46
C MET A 117 -11.69 3.31 -10.72
N HIS A 118 -11.52 3.55 -9.41
CA HIS A 118 -12.42 4.44 -8.67
C HIS A 118 -12.28 5.90 -9.08
N ALA A 119 -11.05 6.38 -9.28
CA ALA A 119 -10.79 7.74 -9.75
C ALA A 119 -11.42 8.00 -11.12
N ASP A 120 -11.36 7.01 -12.03
CA ASP A 120 -11.97 7.10 -13.36
C ASP A 120 -13.49 6.99 -13.35
N ARG A 121 -14.10 6.10 -12.54
CA ARG A 121 -15.56 6.08 -12.34
C ARG A 121 -16.07 7.42 -11.80
N GLN A 122 -15.33 8.06 -10.90
CA GLN A 122 -15.64 9.42 -10.44
C GLN A 122 -15.36 10.48 -11.52
N GLY A 123 -14.31 10.30 -12.34
CA GLY A 123 -13.96 11.16 -13.46
C GLY A 123 -15.05 11.16 -14.54
N ALA A 124 -15.51 9.98 -14.96
CA ALA A 124 -16.61 9.75 -15.88
C ALA A 124 -17.94 10.31 -15.34
N SER A 125 -18.27 10.01 -14.08
CA SER A 125 -19.47 10.59 -13.44
C SER A 125 -19.39 12.13 -13.38
N ARG A 126 -18.22 12.71 -13.11
CA ARG A 126 -17.99 14.15 -13.15
C ARG A 126 -18.02 14.71 -14.57
N SER A 127 -17.50 14.02 -15.58
CA SER A 127 -17.54 14.49 -16.98
C SER A 127 -18.94 14.39 -17.56
N ASP A 128 -19.75 13.40 -17.19
CA ASP A 128 -21.19 13.34 -17.50
C ASP A 128 -21.96 14.47 -16.80
N LEU A 129 -21.69 14.72 -15.51
CA LEU A 129 -22.30 15.84 -14.78
C LEU A 129 -21.85 17.20 -15.33
N ILE A 130 -20.61 17.34 -15.80
CA ILE A 130 -20.12 18.53 -16.50
C ILE A 130 -20.74 18.62 -17.90
N TYR A 131 -20.91 17.53 -18.63
CA TYR A 131 -21.51 17.53 -19.96
C TYR A 131 -23.01 17.89 -19.90
N GLN A 132 -23.76 17.30 -18.96
CA GLN A 132 -25.14 17.70 -18.68
C GLN A 132 -25.23 19.10 -18.07
N GLY A 133 -24.28 19.50 -17.23
CA GLY A 133 -24.20 20.84 -16.63
C GLY A 133 -23.95 21.92 -17.67
N VAL A 134 -22.97 21.72 -18.56
CA VAL A 134 -22.68 22.58 -19.72
C VAL A 134 -23.87 22.58 -20.67
N LYS A 135 -24.47 21.44 -20.99
CA LYS A 135 -25.69 21.36 -21.80
C LYS A 135 -26.85 22.17 -21.19
N ARG A 136 -27.01 22.15 -19.86
CA ARG A 136 -27.97 23.02 -19.15
C ARG A 136 -27.58 24.50 -19.19
N LEU A 137 -26.31 24.86 -18.96
CA LEU A 137 -25.84 26.24 -19.07
C LEU A 137 -26.04 26.81 -20.48
N MET A 138 -25.76 26.01 -21.53
CA MET A 138 -25.98 26.41 -22.93
C MET A 138 -27.48 26.64 -23.23
N SER A 139 -28.39 25.97 -22.51
CA SER A 139 -29.84 26.25 -22.55
C SER A 139 -30.33 27.29 -21.54
N SER A 140 -29.48 27.75 -20.62
CA SER A 140 -29.86 28.63 -19.49
C SER A 140 -28.62 29.29 -18.86
N SER A 141 -28.15 30.40 -19.44
CA SER A 141 -26.99 31.15 -18.94
C SER A 141 -27.40 32.48 -18.31
N SER A 142 -27.41 32.54 -16.97
CA SER A 142 -27.20 33.80 -16.24
C SER A 142 -26.60 33.58 -14.84
N ASN A 143 -25.46 34.25 -14.60
CA ASN A 143 -24.85 34.56 -13.30
C ASN A 143 -24.20 33.42 -12.46
N LEU A 144 -23.39 33.82 -11.46
CA LEU A 144 -22.33 33.07 -10.75
C LEU A 144 -22.50 33.24 -9.21
N ARG A 145 -21.71 32.68 -8.26
CA ARG A 145 -20.35 32.07 -8.24
C ARG A 145 -20.30 30.91 -7.18
N ARG A 146 -19.37 30.65 -6.23
CA ARG A 146 -18.15 31.32 -5.73
C ARG A 146 -16.94 30.38 -5.50
N SER A 147 -16.71 29.84 -4.29
CA SER A 147 -15.42 29.25 -3.84
C SER A 147 -15.54 28.55 -2.48
N ASN A 148 -14.59 27.69 -2.10
CA ASN A 148 -14.24 27.39 -0.70
C ASN A 148 -12.77 26.94 -0.57
N THR A 149 -12.13 27.24 0.57
CA THR A 149 -10.68 27.09 0.80
C THR A 149 -10.41 26.46 2.18
N SER A 150 -10.39 25.13 2.26
CA SER A 150 -10.17 24.40 3.52
C SER A 150 -9.53 23.00 3.40
N SER A 151 -9.22 22.51 2.19
CA SER A 151 -8.60 21.18 1.98
C SER A 151 -7.07 21.20 2.14
N GLU A 152 -6.45 22.28 1.68
CA GLU A 152 -5.01 22.39 1.40
C GLU A 152 -4.11 22.11 2.62
N ALA A 153 -4.62 22.32 3.83
CA ALA A 153 -3.88 22.08 5.07
C ALA A 153 -3.66 20.59 5.38
N MET A 154 -4.53 19.68 4.90
CA MET A 154 -4.34 18.23 5.03
C MET A 154 -3.41 17.67 3.94
N ASP A 155 -3.58 18.11 2.69
CA ASP A 155 -2.80 17.61 1.55
C ASP A 155 -1.28 17.79 1.75
N VAL A 156 -0.86 18.89 2.38
CA VAL A 156 0.55 19.19 2.71
C VAL A 156 1.21 18.13 3.61
N PHE A 157 0.44 17.45 4.48
CA PHE A 157 0.94 16.35 5.32
C PHE A 157 0.97 15.00 4.60
N VAL A 158 0.14 14.81 3.57
CA VAL A 158 0.02 13.54 2.83
C VAL A 158 1.03 13.45 1.67
N HIS A 159 1.40 14.56 1.05
CA HIS A 159 2.08 14.54 -0.26
C HIS A 159 3.62 14.52 -0.24
N ARG A 160 4.30 14.58 0.91
CA ARG A 160 5.77 14.79 0.92
C ARG A 160 6.64 13.59 0.50
N ASP A 161 6.15 12.37 0.65
CA ASP A 161 6.92 11.14 0.37
C ASP A 161 6.40 10.33 -0.85
N ILE A 162 5.46 10.87 -1.64
CA ILE A 162 4.84 10.18 -2.79
C ILE A 162 5.75 10.27 -4.05
N PRO A 163 6.22 9.14 -4.63
CA PRO A 163 7.06 9.13 -5.84
C PRO A 163 6.34 9.64 -7.09
N LYS A 164 7.11 9.97 -8.14
CA LYS A 164 6.56 10.51 -9.39
C LYS A 164 5.60 9.52 -10.06
N GLU A 165 5.91 8.23 -10.02
CA GLU A 165 5.07 7.14 -10.54
C GLU A 165 3.72 7.09 -9.80
N GLN A 166 3.71 7.27 -8.48
CA GLN A 166 2.48 7.30 -7.69
C GLN A 166 1.68 8.59 -7.86
N GLN A 167 2.35 9.75 -8.00
CA GLN A 167 1.70 11.02 -8.37
C GLN A 167 0.99 10.89 -9.73
N MET A 168 1.62 10.21 -10.70
CA MET A 168 1.02 9.92 -12.00
C MET A 168 -0.14 8.91 -11.91
N ALA A 169 -0.06 7.89 -11.05
CA ALA A 169 -1.16 6.96 -10.80
C ALA A 169 -2.43 7.68 -10.27
N LEU A 170 -2.29 8.82 -9.58
CA LEU A 170 -3.41 9.63 -9.10
C LEU A 170 -3.88 10.72 -10.09
N ASP A 171 -3.10 11.07 -11.12
CA ASP A 171 -3.44 12.14 -12.07
C ASP A 171 -4.69 11.78 -12.92
N PRO A 172 -5.80 12.52 -12.85
CA PRO A 172 -7.03 12.21 -13.60
C PRO A 172 -6.91 12.41 -15.11
N ARG A 173 -5.78 12.96 -15.61
CA ARG A 173 -5.51 13.17 -17.05
C ARG A 173 -4.86 11.96 -17.72
N ILE A 174 -4.33 11.01 -16.93
CA ILE A 174 -3.69 9.79 -17.46
C ILE A 174 -4.76 8.68 -17.53
N PRO A 175 -4.99 8.07 -18.71
CA PRO A 175 -5.99 7.01 -18.86
C PRO A 175 -5.73 5.81 -17.94
N VAL A 176 -6.79 5.19 -17.40
CA VAL A 176 -6.69 4.00 -16.52
C VAL A 176 -5.88 2.90 -17.19
N LYS A 177 -6.10 2.63 -18.47
CA LYS A 177 -5.38 1.60 -19.23
C LYS A 177 -3.85 1.77 -19.08
N THR A 178 -3.34 2.99 -19.22
CA THR A 178 -1.93 3.32 -19.06
C THR A 178 -1.44 3.18 -17.61
N LYS A 179 -2.30 3.45 -16.61
CA LYS A 179 -1.98 3.23 -15.19
C LYS A 179 -1.89 1.74 -14.84
N LEU A 180 -2.78 0.91 -15.41
CA LEU A 180 -2.75 -0.55 -15.26
C LEU A 180 -1.52 -1.15 -15.95
N GLU A 181 -1.23 -0.74 -17.20
CA GLU A 181 -0.01 -1.12 -17.92
C GLU A 181 1.27 -0.74 -17.15
N GLN A 182 1.30 0.44 -16.53
CA GLN A 182 2.40 0.87 -15.66
C GLN A 182 2.50 0.03 -14.38
N PHE A 183 1.37 -0.35 -13.77
CA PHE A 183 1.34 -1.21 -12.60
C PHE A 183 1.82 -2.64 -12.91
N GLU A 184 1.32 -3.25 -13.99
CA GLU A 184 1.76 -4.57 -14.47
C GLU A 184 3.26 -4.59 -14.76
N HIS A 185 3.78 -3.56 -15.47
CA HIS A 185 5.20 -3.40 -15.73
C HIS A 185 6.02 -3.21 -14.43
N ARG A 186 5.52 -2.43 -13.47
CA ARG A 186 6.16 -2.25 -12.15
C ARG A 186 6.24 -3.58 -11.40
N MET A 187 5.14 -4.33 -11.29
CA MET A 187 5.12 -5.61 -10.58
C MET A 187 6.01 -6.66 -11.27
N THR A 188 6.02 -6.68 -12.60
CA THR A 188 6.90 -7.54 -13.39
C THR A 188 8.37 -7.25 -13.05
N ASN A 189 8.79 -5.98 -13.14
CA ASN A 189 10.17 -5.56 -12.85
C ASN A 189 10.58 -5.84 -11.39
N VAL A 190 9.68 -5.62 -10.44
CA VAL A 190 9.88 -5.92 -9.02
C VAL A 190 10.15 -7.42 -8.78
N SER A 191 9.46 -8.31 -9.53
CA SER A 191 9.59 -9.76 -9.38
C SER A 191 10.80 -10.41 -10.08
N LEU A 192 11.59 -9.63 -10.84
CA LEU A 192 12.69 -10.17 -11.64
C LEU A 192 13.76 -10.86 -10.78
N GLY A 193 14.18 -12.06 -11.19
CA GLY A 193 15.19 -12.84 -10.47
C GLY A 193 14.69 -13.52 -9.18
N MET A 194 13.40 -13.45 -8.87
CA MET A 194 12.81 -14.25 -7.79
C MET A 194 12.60 -15.71 -8.21
N ARG A 195 12.64 -16.64 -7.24
CA ARG A 195 12.22 -18.03 -7.48
C ARG A 195 10.73 -18.06 -7.83
N HIS A 196 10.35 -19.01 -8.68
CA HIS A 196 8.95 -19.22 -9.07
C HIS A 196 8.06 -19.41 -7.84
N GLY A 197 6.86 -18.82 -7.84
CA GLY A 197 5.89 -18.92 -6.74
C GLY A 197 6.24 -18.15 -5.46
N VAL A 198 7.35 -17.38 -5.41
CA VAL A 198 7.65 -16.50 -4.27
C VAL A 198 6.79 -15.23 -4.30
N PHE A 199 6.78 -14.50 -5.43
CA PHE A 199 6.04 -13.25 -5.57
C PHE A 199 4.61 -13.50 -6.06
N SER A 200 3.63 -12.78 -5.51
CA SER A 200 2.24 -12.81 -5.97
C SER A 200 1.52 -11.50 -5.68
N VAL A 201 0.68 -11.08 -6.62
CA VAL A 201 -0.23 -9.94 -6.47
C VAL A 201 -1.63 -10.46 -6.18
N PHE A 202 -2.35 -9.87 -5.23
CA PHE A 202 -3.71 -10.27 -4.87
C PHE A 202 -4.63 -9.06 -4.66
N THR A 203 -5.93 -9.26 -4.83
CA THR A 203 -6.97 -8.22 -4.65
C THR A 203 -7.99 -8.62 -3.59
N LEU A 204 -8.16 -9.92 -3.34
CA LEU A 204 -9.09 -10.46 -2.35
C LEU A 204 -8.33 -11.27 -1.30
N ALA A 205 -8.59 -10.98 -0.02
CA ALA A 205 -7.96 -11.67 1.11
C ALA A 205 -8.13 -13.20 1.08
N SER A 206 -9.19 -13.71 0.45
CA SER A 206 -9.43 -15.15 0.25
C SER A 206 -8.36 -15.83 -0.61
N GLN A 207 -7.68 -15.10 -1.50
CA GLN A 207 -6.59 -15.64 -2.33
C GLN A 207 -5.37 -16.06 -1.48
N LEU A 208 -5.21 -15.50 -0.28
CA LEU A 208 -4.11 -15.85 0.63
C LEU A 208 -4.40 -17.09 1.49
N LEU A 209 -5.68 -17.44 1.72
CA LEU A 209 -6.07 -18.59 2.56
C LEU A 209 -5.63 -19.94 1.98
N LEU A 210 -5.24 -19.99 0.70
CA LEU A 210 -4.89 -21.22 -0.01
C LEU A 210 -3.39 -21.54 0.02
N VAL A 211 -2.52 -20.58 0.39
CA VAL A 211 -1.08 -20.65 0.03
C VAL A 211 -0.18 -21.27 1.11
N ILE A 212 -0.72 -21.68 2.26
CA ILE A 212 0.04 -22.42 3.29
C ILE A 212 -0.25 -23.95 3.23
N ALA A 213 -1.37 -24.36 2.63
CA ALA A 213 -1.80 -25.77 2.59
C ALA A 213 -1.06 -26.66 1.56
N ASP A 214 -0.34 -26.07 0.59
CA ASP A 214 0.39 -26.79 -0.46
C ASP A 214 1.90 -26.97 -0.16
N ASP A 215 2.44 -26.30 0.88
CA ASP A 215 3.88 -26.28 1.23
C ASP A 215 4.18 -27.03 2.57
N SER A 216 3.28 -27.91 3.03
CA SER A 216 3.33 -28.59 4.35
C SER A 216 3.41 -30.12 4.29
#